data_AF-A0AAD3Y4Y1-F1
#
_entry.id   AF-A0AAD3Y4Y1-F1
#
_cell.length_a   1.000
_cell.length_b   1.000
_cell.length_c   1.000
_cell.angle_alpha   90.00
_cell.angle_beta   90.00
_cell.angle_gamma   90.00
#
_symmetry.space_group_name_H-M   'P 1'
#
loop_
_entity.id
_entity.type
_entity.pdbx_description
1 polymer ?
#
loop_
_entity_poly.entity_id
_entity_poly.type
_entity_poly.pdbx_seq_one_letter_code
_entity_poly.pdbx_strand_id
1 'polypeptide(L)'
;MQENKVSPPEIDSEALPLMRRAEFSYWLQESVYHRVQEDVGCLNESSDLEHIFLLLTGRQLDAAVELAVSRGDVRLACLLSQAGGSMLNRSCIAQQLDLWRIGGLDFNFIENDRIRLYELLAGNIHDASLGKKIDWKRFLGLLMWYALPPGTDLPTVFHTYQHLFDDGKAPNPVPVYIDEGLAEETVNGHIDGKFDLAYYLMHLHANEGTEFGDVKSMFSTFASSNDPLDYHMIWHQRAILEAIGAFSSNDLHILDIGFVSQLLCLGQCHWAIYVILHMPYREDFPYLHATIIKEILFQYCDTWSSQEQQREFIENIGIPSVWLHNAMAVYFQYYGDPTKALEHFIQGSSWQKAHSIFITSVAHSLFLSAQHSEVWRLATSMEDYKSEIEDWDLGAGIYISFYMLRNSMQDDDTTLTKLGSLESKDAACREFFGCLNESLVILGIRLPMDARVAYSKMAEEICALLLSDRGEDSMPEIQLRCFDTMASAPIPEDLRACDLQDAVSVFTNTHTCQHHTKDHWGSVLLECKSSRAQAPVLKLSYARTSIVLEPSTCFRDIENAINQKNDKSIRGADSGSSFRFQVFINGESGAHA
;
A
#
# COMPACT_ATOMS: atom_id res chain seq x y z
N MET A 1 22.09 7.50 39.75
CA MET A 1 22.49 8.80 39.19
C MET A 1 21.39 9.20 38.22
N GLN A 2 20.51 10.10 38.64
CA GLN A 2 19.56 10.76 37.73
C GLN A 2 20.39 11.74 36.90
N GLU A 3 20.41 11.54 35.58
CA GLU A 3 20.91 12.53 34.65
C GLU A 3 20.07 13.80 34.82
N ASN A 4 20.74 14.87 35.26
CA ASN A 4 20.19 16.21 35.23
C ASN A 4 19.84 16.53 33.77
N LYS A 5 18.54 16.55 33.45
CA LYS A 5 18.02 17.31 32.31
C LYS A 5 18.48 18.75 32.50
N VAL A 6 19.57 19.11 31.84
CA VAL A 6 19.97 20.49 31.64
C VAL A 6 18.84 21.10 30.82
N SER A 7 18.02 21.92 31.47
CA SER A 7 17.09 22.83 30.81
C SER A 7 17.88 23.59 29.73
N PRO A 8 17.39 23.68 28.48
CA PRO A 8 18.08 24.41 27.43
C PRO A 8 18.36 25.82 27.93
N PRO A 9 19.55 26.39 27.65
CA PRO A 9 19.85 27.76 28.06
C PRO A 9 18.73 28.67 27.54
N GLU A 10 18.24 29.59 28.37
CA GLU A 10 17.37 30.67 27.92
C GLU A 10 18.16 31.49 26.89
N ILE A 11 18.02 31.13 25.61
CA ILE A 11 18.66 31.85 24.51
C ILE A 11 17.99 33.22 24.46
N ASP A 12 18.79 34.27 24.61
CA ASP A 12 18.34 35.64 24.42
C ASP A 12 17.71 35.77 23.02
N SER A 13 16.46 36.25 22.97
CA SER A 13 15.70 36.39 21.73
C SER A 13 16.41 37.32 20.73
N GLU A 14 17.26 38.23 21.21
CA GLU A 14 18.06 39.12 20.37
C GLU A 14 19.33 38.42 19.80
N ALA A 15 19.84 37.39 20.49
CA ALA A 15 21.01 36.63 20.06
C ALA A 15 20.65 35.50 19.08
N LEU A 16 19.41 34.99 19.11
CA LEU A 16 18.96 33.88 18.28
C LEU A 16 19.20 34.08 16.76
N PRO A 17 18.92 35.25 16.15
CA PRO A 17 19.19 35.48 14.73
C PRO A 17 20.68 35.44 14.40
N LEU A 18 21.52 35.97 15.29
CA LEU A 18 22.99 35.96 15.13
C LEU A 18 23.54 34.54 15.24
N MET A 19 23.03 33.74 16.18
CA MET A 19 23.38 32.33 16.31
C MET A 19 22.99 31.55 15.06
N ARG A 20 21.75 31.69 14.58
CA ARG A 20 21.29 31.03 13.34
C ARG A 20 22.14 31.41 12.14
N ARG A 21 22.51 32.69 12.00
CA ARG A 21 23.39 33.17 10.94
C ARG A 21 24.79 32.57 11.04
N ALA A 22 25.34 32.43 12.25
CA ALA A 22 26.64 31.80 12.48
C ALA A 22 26.61 30.30 12.12
N GLU A 23 25.60 29.57 12.57
CA GLU A 23 25.42 28.14 12.24
C GLU A 23 25.21 27.91 10.75
N PHE A 24 24.38 28.74 10.10
CA PHE A 24 24.20 28.69 8.66
C PHE A 24 25.51 28.97 7.90
N SER A 25 26.33 29.90 8.41
CA SER A 25 27.66 30.13 7.86
C SER A 25 28.58 28.93 8.04
N TYR A 26 28.52 28.21 9.16
CA TYR A 26 29.33 27.02 9.39
C TYR A 26 28.92 25.91 8.43
N TRP A 27 27.62 25.68 8.27
CA TRP A 27 27.09 24.74 7.29
C TRP A 27 27.54 25.06 5.84
N LEU A 28 27.52 26.33 5.44
CA LEU A 28 28.01 26.75 4.12
C LEU A 28 29.52 26.46 3.94
N GLN A 29 30.33 26.67 4.98
CA GLN A 29 31.77 26.37 4.95
C GLN A 29 32.02 24.88 4.75
N GLU A 30 31.38 24.04 5.56
CA GLU A 30 31.49 22.58 5.50
C GLU A 30 31.03 22.05 4.14
N SER A 31 29.90 22.56 3.62
CA SER A 31 29.32 22.13 2.33
C SER A 31 30.23 22.42 1.13
N VAL A 32 31.05 23.47 1.24
CA VAL A 32 31.93 23.95 0.16
C VAL A 32 33.37 23.46 0.33
N TYR A 33 33.74 23.01 1.54
CA TYR A 33 35.12 22.71 1.94
C TYR A 33 35.83 21.75 0.97
N HIS A 34 35.22 20.61 0.67
CA HIS A 34 35.82 19.59 -0.21
C HIS A 34 36.24 20.17 -1.55
N ARG A 35 35.35 20.93 -2.19
CA ARG A 35 35.62 21.51 -3.51
C ARG A 35 36.68 22.59 -3.47
N VAL A 36 36.71 23.39 -2.39
CA VAL A 36 37.76 24.40 -2.24
C VAL A 36 39.11 23.70 -2.13
N GLN A 37 39.20 22.57 -1.41
CA GLN A 37 40.44 21.79 -1.34
C GLN A 37 40.80 21.15 -2.69
N GLU A 38 39.84 20.66 -3.46
CA GLU A 38 40.08 20.14 -4.82
C GLU A 38 40.62 21.22 -5.76
N ASP A 39 39.99 22.40 -5.77
CA ASP A 39 40.44 23.52 -6.61
C ASP A 39 41.84 23.98 -6.19
N VAL A 40 42.10 24.07 -4.88
CA VAL A 40 43.42 24.39 -4.33
C VAL A 40 44.45 23.34 -4.72
N GLY A 41 44.09 22.05 -4.69
CA GLY A 41 44.96 20.96 -5.11
C GLY A 41 45.30 20.96 -6.61
N CYS A 42 44.44 21.58 -7.44
CA CYS A 42 44.67 21.74 -8.87
C CYS A 42 45.50 22.99 -9.23
N LEU A 43 45.76 23.88 -8.28
CA LEU A 43 46.56 25.07 -8.50
C LEU A 43 48.06 24.73 -8.63
N ASN A 44 48.74 25.51 -9.47
CA ASN A 44 50.20 25.51 -9.50
C ASN A 44 50.75 26.23 -8.25
N GLU A 45 51.90 25.78 -7.73
CA GLU A 45 52.56 26.39 -6.55
C GLU A 45 52.90 27.88 -6.70
N SER A 46 52.78 28.45 -7.91
CA SER A 46 53.08 29.84 -8.24
C SER A 46 51.90 30.81 -8.16
N SER A 47 50.64 30.35 -8.02
CA SER A 47 49.46 31.23 -7.97
C SER A 47 48.96 31.48 -6.54
N ASP A 48 49.83 32.08 -5.71
CA ASP A 48 49.56 32.32 -4.29
C ASP A 48 48.33 33.20 -4.02
N LEU A 49 48.14 34.28 -4.79
CA LEU A 49 46.99 35.18 -4.62
C LEU A 49 45.68 34.51 -5.02
N GLU A 50 45.73 33.62 -6.01
CA GLU A 50 44.61 32.80 -6.41
C GLU A 50 44.26 31.74 -5.36
N HIS A 51 45.27 31.13 -4.74
CA HIS A 51 45.09 30.25 -3.59
C HIS A 51 44.41 30.99 -2.43
N ILE A 52 44.90 32.18 -2.06
CA ILE A 52 44.24 33.03 -1.05
C ILE A 52 42.78 33.29 -1.43
N PHE A 53 42.50 33.64 -2.70
CA PHE A 53 41.13 33.88 -3.15
C PHE A 53 40.23 32.66 -2.97
N LEU A 54 40.68 31.46 -3.34
CA LEU A 54 39.90 30.22 -3.16
C LEU A 54 39.64 29.92 -1.67
N LEU A 55 40.62 30.12 -0.79
CA LEU A 55 40.41 29.98 0.66
C LEU A 55 39.33 30.95 1.18
N LEU A 56 39.29 32.18 0.67
CA LEU A 56 38.25 33.16 1.01
C LEU A 56 36.86 32.73 0.54
N THR A 57 36.75 32.02 -0.59
CA THR A 57 35.47 31.45 -1.08
C THR A 57 34.90 30.36 -0.18
N GLY A 58 35.73 29.74 0.67
CA GLY A 58 35.32 28.80 1.71
C GLY A 58 35.32 29.39 3.12
N ARG A 59 35.49 30.72 3.27
CA ARG A 59 35.68 31.44 4.55
C ARG A 59 36.78 30.84 5.45
N GLN A 60 37.82 30.27 4.85
CA GLN A 60 39.01 29.79 5.56
C GLN A 60 39.99 30.95 5.79
N LEU A 61 39.57 31.91 6.63
CA LEU A 61 40.32 33.16 6.87
C LEU A 61 41.68 32.90 7.52
N ASP A 62 41.75 32.00 8.49
CA ASP A 62 42.99 31.73 9.23
C ASP A 62 44.08 31.17 8.29
N ALA A 63 43.73 30.18 7.47
CA ALA A 63 44.62 29.62 6.46
C ALA A 63 45.04 30.67 5.41
N ALA A 64 44.11 31.53 4.97
CA ALA A 64 44.39 32.60 4.01
C ALA A 64 45.37 33.65 4.59
N VAL A 65 45.21 34.00 5.88
CA VAL A 65 46.11 34.92 6.59
C VAL A 65 47.47 34.29 6.79
N GLU A 66 47.55 33.04 7.24
CA GLU A 66 48.81 32.32 7.41
C GLU A 66 49.58 32.21 6.08
N LEU A 67 48.88 31.90 4.99
CA LEU A 67 49.47 31.86 3.65
C LEU A 67 50.03 33.23 3.25
N ALA A 68 49.27 34.31 3.41
CA ALA A 68 49.74 35.67 3.11
C ALA A 68 50.97 36.07 3.96
N VAL A 69 50.99 35.70 5.25
CA VAL A 69 52.13 35.95 6.16
C VAL A 69 53.36 35.15 5.75
N SER A 70 53.20 33.86 5.42
CA SER A 70 54.29 32.97 5.00
C SER A 70 55.03 33.48 3.76
N ARG A 71 54.31 34.18 2.87
CA ARG A 71 54.83 34.80 1.64
C ARG A 71 55.38 36.22 1.87
N GLY A 72 55.19 36.80 3.06
CA GLY A 72 55.69 38.12 3.42
C GLY A 72 54.77 39.30 3.07
N ASP A 73 53.55 39.07 2.58
CA ASP A 73 52.58 40.15 2.35
C ASP A 73 51.76 40.46 3.60
N VAL A 74 52.44 41.07 4.58
CA VAL A 74 51.86 41.43 5.88
C VAL A 74 50.72 42.44 5.74
N ARG A 75 50.76 43.31 4.72
CA ARG A 75 49.70 44.30 4.49
C ARG A 75 48.40 43.64 4.06
N LEU A 76 48.50 42.69 3.13
CA LEU A 76 47.35 41.90 2.72
C LEU A 76 46.83 41.06 3.89
N ALA A 77 47.72 40.39 4.65
CA ALA A 77 47.34 39.60 5.81
C ALA A 77 46.51 40.41 6.85
N CYS A 78 46.91 41.65 7.14
CA CYS A 78 46.15 42.54 8.01
C CYS A 78 44.75 42.85 7.47
N LEU A 79 44.61 43.09 6.16
CA LEU A 79 43.30 43.34 5.55
C LEU A 79 42.43 42.08 5.55
N LEU A 80 43.00 40.90 5.27
CA LEU A 80 42.31 39.62 5.28
C LEU A 80 41.76 39.28 6.68
N SER A 81 42.51 39.59 7.74
CA SER A 81 42.05 39.37 9.13
C SER A 81 40.80 40.18 9.51
N GLN A 82 40.50 41.23 8.74
CA GLN A 82 39.36 42.12 8.96
C GLN A 82 38.20 41.83 7.99
N ALA A 83 38.34 40.83 7.13
CA ALA A 83 37.37 40.50 6.10
C ALA A 83 36.02 40.07 6.69
N GLY A 84 34.93 40.61 6.15
CA GLY A 84 33.54 40.30 6.56
C GLY A 84 33.07 40.93 7.88
N GLY A 85 33.95 41.66 8.58
CA GLY A 85 33.61 42.38 9.81
C GLY A 85 33.18 43.82 9.55
N SER A 86 34.14 44.74 9.64
CA SER A 86 33.91 46.21 9.65
C SER A 86 33.45 46.74 8.29
N MET A 87 32.28 47.40 8.25
CA MET A 87 31.78 48.09 7.05
C MET A 87 32.65 49.30 6.65
N LEU A 88 33.24 50.00 7.64
CA LEU A 88 34.10 51.16 7.39
C LEU A 88 35.33 50.75 6.57
N ASN A 89 35.92 49.60 6.89
CA ASN A 89 37.08 49.10 6.18
C ASN A 89 36.72 48.77 4.73
N ARG A 90 35.54 48.18 4.48
CA ARG A 90 35.05 47.91 3.12
C ARG A 90 34.93 49.20 2.31
N SER A 91 34.33 50.24 2.88
CA SER A 91 34.22 51.55 2.23
C SER A 91 35.57 52.19 1.95
N CYS A 92 36.55 52.08 2.85
CA CYS A 92 37.91 52.55 2.61
C CYS A 92 38.61 51.77 1.48
N ILE A 93 38.43 50.45 1.42
CA ILE A 93 38.99 49.60 0.35
C ILE A 93 38.32 49.94 -1.00
N ALA A 94 37.00 50.16 -1.02
CA ALA A 94 36.28 50.62 -2.21
C ALA A 94 36.82 51.96 -2.73
N GLN A 95 37.02 52.94 -1.84
CA GLN A 95 37.65 54.21 -2.20
C GLN A 95 39.06 54.02 -2.76
N GLN A 96 39.83 53.07 -2.20
CA GLN A 96 41.16 52.77 -2.69
C GLN A 96 41.14 52.19 -4.11
N LEU A 97 40.18 51.32 -4.41
CA LEU A 97 39.95 50.77 -5.76
C LEU A 97 39.55 51.88 -6.73
N ASP A 98 38.65 52.78 -6.34
CA ASP A 98 38.25 53.93 -7.18
C ASP A 98 39.45 54.83 -7.51
N LEU A 99 40.34 55.07 -6.55
CA LEU A 99 41.58 55.83 -6.78
C LEU A 99 42.52 55.12 -7.78
N TRP A 100 42.62 53.78 -7.72
CA TRP A 100 43.42 53.03 -8.69
C TRP A 100 42.80 53.05 -10.08
N ARG A 101 41.47 52.95 -10.19
CA ARG A 101 40.70 53.06 -11.43
C ARG A 101 40.87 54.42 -12.09
N ILE A 102 40.71 55.50 -11.32
CA ILE A 102 40.88 56.89 -11.79
C ILE A 102 42.33 57.16 -12.20
N GLY A 103 43.29 56.60 -11.46
CA GLY A 103 44.71 56.73 -11.75
C GLY A 103 45.22 55.85 -12.89
N GLY A 104 44.40 54.94 -13.42
CA GLY A 104 44.79 53.99 -14.46
C GLY A 104 45.82 52.94 -14.02
N LEU A 105 45.95 52.70 -12.71
CA LEU A 105 46.93 51.78 -12.14
C LEU A 105 46.54 50.30 -12.33
N ASP A 106 45.24 50.05 -12.53
CA ASP A 106 44.66 48.71 -12.61
C ASP A 106 45.04 47.92 -13.87
N PHE A 107 45.38 48.60 -14.97
CA PHE A 107 45.54 47.93 -16.26
C PHE A 107 46.94 47.32 -16.48
N ASN A 108 47.96 47.67 -15.68
CA ASN A 108 49.33 47.19 -15.91
C ASN A 108 50.24 47.13 -14.66
N PHE A 109 49.91 47.80 -13.55
CA PHE A 109 50.84 47.93 -12.41
C PHE A 109 50.50 47.02 -11.24
N ILE A 110 49.25 46.60 -11.13
CA ILE A 110 48.75 45.76 -10.05
C ILE A 110 48.36 44.40 -10.64
N GLU A 111 48.74 43.31 -9.97
CA GLU A 111 48.34 41.97 -10.36
C GLU A 111 46.80 41.84 -10.34
N ASN A 112 46.21 41.26 -11.39
CA ASN A 112 44.76 41.12 -11.51
C ASN A 112 44.14 40.36 -10.33
N ASP A 113 44.82 39.33 -9.81
CA ASP A 113 44.36 38.57 -8.66
C ASP A 113 44.41 39.38 -7.36
N ARG A 114 45.31 40.36 -7.26
CA ARG A 114 45.33 41.30 -6.14
C ARG A 114 44.13 42.25 -6.21
N ILE A 115 43.81 42.77 -7.40
CA ILE A 115 42.62 43.61 -7.58
C ILE A 115 41.38 42.81 -7.20
N ARG A 116 41.24 41.56 -7.66
CA ARG A 116 40.13 40.66 -7.29
C ARG A 116 39.98 40.47 -5.78
N LEU A 117 41.08 40.27 -5.06
CA LEU A 117 41.06 40.17 -3.59
C LEU A 117 40.54 41.47 -2.96
N TYR A 118 40.96 42.63 -3.45
CA TYR A 118 40.48 43.92 -2.94
C TYR A 118 39.01 44.17 -3.30
N GLU A 119 38.57 43.79 -4.51
CA GLU A 119 37.16 43.86 -4.92
C GLU A 119 36.29 43.01 -3.97
N LEU A 120 36.75 41.79 -3.64
CA LEU A 120 36.04 40.94 -2.70
C LEU A 120 35.97 41.55 -1.30
N LEU A 121 37.08 42.10 -0.81
CA LEU A 121 37.14 42.77 0.50
C LEU A 121 36.31 44.06 0.55
N ALA A 122 36.10 44.73 -0.59
CA ALA A 122 35.19 45.87 -0.72
C ALA A 122 33.71 45.45 -0.74
N GLY A 123 33.41 44.17 -0.99
CA GLY A 123 32.07 43.63 -1.13
C GLY A 123 31.55 43.57 -2.58
N ASN A 124 32.42 43.83 -3.57
CA ASN A 124 32.09 43.77 -5.00
C ASN A 124 32.24 42.34 -5.53
N ILE A 125 31.24 41.50 -5.30
CA ILE A 125 31.32 40.06 -5.64
C ILE A 125 31.40 39.82 -7.15
N HIS A 126 30.62 40.56 -7.94
CA HIS A 126 30.58 40.36 -9.40
C HIS A 126 31.94 40.66 -10.04
N ASP A 127 32.56 41.79 -9.67
CA ASP A 127 33.89 42.18 -10.16
C ASP A 127 34.98 41.20 -9.69
N ALA A 128 34.87 40.70 -8.46
CA ALA A 128 35.77 39.68 -7.93
C ALA A 128 35.62 38.31 -8.63
N SER A 129 34.40 37.96 -9.04
CA SER A 129 34.06 36.70 -9.71
C SER A 129 34.29 36.72 -11.24
N LEU A 130 34.66 37.86 -11.81
CA LEU A 130 34.77 38.03 -13.25
C LEU A 130 35.78 37.04 -13.87
N GLY A 131 35.27 36.15 -14.72
CA GLY A 131 36.05 35.15 -15.45
C GLY A 131 36.32 33.84 -14.69
N LYS A 132 35.76 33.64 -13.49
CA LYS A 132 35.78 32.37 -12.76
C LYS A 132 34.37 31.81 -12.58
N LYS A 133 34.18 30.52 -12.83
CA LYS A 133 32.94 29.82 -12.47
C LYS A 133 32.96 29.57 -10.96
N ILE A 134 31.96 30.10 -10.25
CA ILE A 134 31.81 29.92 -8.81
C ILE A 134 30.48 29.22 -8.56
N ASP A 135 30.52 28.17 -7.73
CA ASP A 135 29.33 27.42 -7.31
C ASP A 135 28.31 28.33 -6.61
N TRP A 136 27.04 27.99 -6.70
CA TRP A 136 25.99 28.82 -6.10
C TRP A 136 26.08 28.92 -4.57
N LYS A 137 26.49 27.84 -3.89
CA LYS A 137 26.73 27.83 -2.43
C LYS A 137 27.88 28.75 -2.03
N ARG A 138 28.96 28.75 -2.82
CA ARG A 138 30.10 29.67 -2.65
C ARG A 138 29.65 31.11 -2.87
N PHE A 139 28.92 31.38 -3.95
CA PHE A 139 28.41 32.72 -4.26
C PHE A 139 27.51 33.25 -3.15
N LEU A 140 26.59 32.42 -2.63
CA LEU A 140 25.75 32.75 -1.48
C LEU A 140 26.59 33.03 -0.22
N GLY A 141 27.63 32.23 0.02
CA GLY A 141 28.62 32.49 1.07
C GLY A 141 29.29 33.86 0.90
N LEU A 142 29.80 34.17 -0.29
CA LEU A 142 30.42 35.48 -0.58
C LEU A 142 29.45 36.65 -0.35
N LEU A 143 28.19 36.49 -0.77
CA LEU A 143 27.10 37.45 -0.54
C LEU A 143 26.90 37.72 0.95
N MET A 144 26.79 36.64 1.73
CA MET A 144 26.55 36.74 3.16
C MET A 144 27.78 37.28 3.93
N TRP A 145 28.98 36.84 3.58
CA TRP A 145 30.21 37.13 4.33
C TRP A 145 30.82 38.49 3.99
N TYR A 146 30.84 38.89 2.72
CA TYR A 146 31.62 40.05 2.27
C TYR A 146 30.77 41.20 1.73
N ALA A 147 29.67 40.93 1.01
CA ALA A 147 28.82 42.01 0.50
C ALA A 147 27.85 42.55 1.54
N LEU A 148 27.12 41.68 2.24
CA LEU A 148 26.10 42.09 3.19
C LEU A 148 26.70 42.47 4.57
N PRO A 149 26.06 43.40 5.31
CA PRO A 149 26.43 43.71 6.68
C PRO A 149 26.36 42.47 7.60
N PRO A 150 27.20 42.40 8.66
CA PRO A 150 27.23 41.25 9.56
C PRO A 150 25.95 41.10 10.40
N GLY A 151 25.17 42.18 10.54
CA GLY A 151 23.89 42.20 11.26
C GLY A 151 22.66 41.93 10.39
N THR A 152 22.82 41.62 9.11
CA THR A 152 21.68 41.29 8.22
C THR A 152 21.10 39.92 8.56
N ASP A 153 19.79 39.86 8.64
CA ASP A 153 19.00 38.65 8.87
C ASP A 153 19.04 37.69 7.67
N LEU A 154 18.83 36.40 7.92
CA LEU A 154 18.88 35.36 6.88
C LEU A 154 17.81 35.55 5.78
N PRO A 155 16.54 35.90 6.08
CA PRO A 155 15.55 36.15 5.05
C PRO A 155 15.98 37.23 4.04
N THR A 156 16.52 38.36 4.50
CA THR A 156 17.05 39.41 3.62
C THR A 156 18.20 38.93 2.74
N VAL A 157 19.10 38.08 3.28
CA VAL A 157 20.19 37.48 2.48
C VAL A 157 19.61 36.65 1.33
N PHE A 158 18.60 35.82 1.62
CA PHE A 158 17.98 34.94 0.63
C PHE A 158 17.19 35.71 -0.43
N HIS A 159 16.41 36.73 -0.04
CA HIS A 159 15.74 37.61 -1.01
C HIS A 159 16.72 38.38 -1.88
N THR A 160 17.86 38.82 -1.32
CA THR A 160 18.91 39.48 -2.11
C THR A 160 19.51 38.53 -3.13
N TYR A 161 19.79 37.28 -2.74
CA TYR A 161 20.25 36.25 -3.67
C TYR A 161 19.21 35.97 -4.76
N GLN A 162 17.93 35.83 -4.39
CA GLN A 162 16.83 35.61 -5.34
C GLN A 162 16.73 36.75 -6.35
N HIS A 163 16.79 38.01 -5.91
CA HIS A 163 16.79 39.16 -6.82
C HIS A 163 18.00 39.15 -7.77
N LEU A 164 19.19 38.77 -7.29
CA LEU A 164 20.37 38.64 -8.14
C LEU A 164 20.26 37.46 -9.12
N PHE A 165 19.57 36.40 -8.73
CA PHE A 165 19.27 35.25 -9.57
C PHE A 165 18.28 35.61 -10.67
N ASP A 166 17.19 36.30 -10.34
CA ASP A 166 16.19 36.80 -11.31
C ASP A 166 16.82 37.79 -12.31
N ASP A 167 17.78 38.60 -11.87
CA ASP A 167 18.58 39.50 -12.70
C ASP A 167 19.61 38.77 -13.60
N GLY A 168 19.77 37.45 -13.45
CA GLY A 168 20.78 36.66 -14.16
C GLY A 168 22.23 36.94 -13.72
N LYS A 169 22.42 37.55 -12.56
CA LYS A 169 23.73 37.92 -12.00
C LYS A 169 24.26 36.92 -10.97
N ALA A 170 23.42 36.01 -10.50
CA ALA A 170 23.81 34.92 -9.61
C ALA A 170 23.83 33.57 -10.36
N PRO A 171 24.71 32.63 -9.98
CA PRO A 171 24.69 31.26 -10.51
C PRO A 171 23.41 30.52 -10.11
N ASN A 172 22.99 29.55 -10.94
CA ASN A 172 21.79 28.78 -10.71
C ASN A 172 21.94 27.84 -9.49
N PRO A 173 20.93 27.75 -8.60
CA PRO A 173 20.95 26.83 -7.47
C PRO A 173 20.70 25.39 -7.95
N VAL A 174 21.75 24.75 -8.43
CA VAL A 174 21.71 23.38 -8.96
C VAL A 174 21.75 22.33 -7.85
N PRO A 175 20.97 21.23 -7.96
CA PRO A 175 21.03 20.10 -7.05
C PRO A 175 22.42 19.47 -6.93
N VAL A 176 22.72 18.90 -5.76
CA VAL A 176 24.00 18.26 -5.42
C VAL A 176 24.50 17.29 -6.49
N TYR A 177 23.65 16.46 -7.07
CA TYR A 177 24.06 15.45 -8.07
C TYR A 177 24.49 16.06 -9.42
N ILE A 178 23.99 17.25 -9.78
CA ILE A 178 24.46 18.03 -10.94
C ILE A 178 25.76 18.74 -10.58
N ASP A 179 25.78 19.30 -9.37
CA ASP A 179 26.89 20.07 -8.82
C ASP A 179 28.16 19.22 -8.61
N GLU A 180 28.01 17.91 -8.34
CA GLU A 180 29.10 16.92 -8.24
C GLU A 180 29.53 16.32 -9.60
N GLY A 181 28.91 16.75 -10.71
CA GLY A 181 29.28 16.31 -12.06
C GLY A 181 28.90 14.86 -12.40
N LEU A 182 28.00 14.24 -11.63
CA LEU A 182 27.52 12.87 -11.90
C LEU A 182 26.57 12.79 -13.12
N ALA A 183 26.03 13.93 -13.55
CA ALA A 183 25.23 14.07 -14.75
C ALA A 183 25.77 15.22 -15.61
N GLU A 184 25.96 14.99 -16.92
CA GLU A 184 26.31 16.06 -17.86
C GLU A 184 25.20 17.13 -17.85
N GLU A 185 25.59 18.40 -17.75
CA GLU A 185 24.70 19.54 -17.97
C GLU A 185 24.00 19.34 -19.31
N THR A 186 22.73 18.93 -19.33
CA THR A 186 21.97 18.87 -20.57
C THR A 186 21.90 20.30 -21.13
N VAL A 187 22.63 20.52 -22.22
CA VAL A 187 22.99 21.78 -22.92
C VAL A 187 21.78 22.61 -23.41
N ASN A 188 20.56 22.33 -22.98
CA ASN A 188 19.36 23.03 -23.44
C ASN A 188 18.62 23.72 -22.29
N GLY A 189 19.01 24.96 -22.01
CA GLY A 189 18.17 26.17 -21.96
C GLY A 189 16.81 26.23 -21.24
N HIS A 190 16.31 25.15 -20.64
CA HIS A 190 15.12 25.11 -19.81
C HIS A 190 15.41 24.24 -18.59
N ILE A 191 16.11 24.84 -17.62
CA ILE A 191 16.11 24.39 -16.22
C ILE A 191 14.74 24.79 -15.66
N ASP A 192 13.69 24.13 -16.13
CA ASP A 192 12.33 24.40 -15.71
C ASP A 192 12.13 23.75 -14.33
N GLY A 193 12.33 24.53 -13.27
CA GLY A 193 11.95 24.17 -11.89
C GLY A 193 12.78 23.10 -11.16
N LYS A 194 14.01 22.80 -11.61
CA LYS A 194 14.90 21.82 -10.94
C LYS A 194 16.00 22.52 -10.13
N PHE A 195 15.63 22.99 -8.94
CA PHE A 195 16.58 23.59 -7.99
C PHE A 195 16.93 22.64 -6.85
N ASP A 196 18.07 22.89 -6.20
CA ASP A 196 18.48 22.17 -5.00
C ASP A 196 17.44 22.34 -3.88
N LEU A 197 17.13 21.26 -3.16
CA LEU A 197 16.27 21.31 -1.98
C LEU A 197 16.72 22.36 -0.96
N ALA A 198 18.03 22.53 -0.75
CA ALA A 198 18.57 23.52 0.17
C ALA A 198 18.15 24.95 -0.22
N TYR A 199 18.10 25.27 -1.52
CA TYR A 199 17.60 26.55 -2.00
C TYR A 199 16.12 26.73 -1.69
N TYR A 200 15.31 25.70 -1.93
CA TYR A 200 13.89 25.74 -1.58
C TYR A 200 13.64 25.87 -0.08
N LEU A 201 14.46 25.23 0.77
CA LEU A 201 14.39 25.38 2.23
C LEU A 201 14.74 26.81 2.68
N MET A 202 15.73 27.43 2.05
CA MET A 202 16.06 28.83 2.32
C MET A 202 14.91 29.76 1.93
N HIS A 203 14.29 29.50 0.77
CA HIS A 203 13.15 30.27 0.29
C HIS A 203 11.91 30.09 1.17
N LEU A 204 11.65 28.87 1.64
CA LEU A 204 10.59 28.57 2.59
C LEU A 204 10.80 29.32 3.92
N HIS A 205 12.03 29.35 4.44
CA HIS A 205 12.35 30.10 5.65
C HIS A 205 12.24 31.63 5.44
N ALA A 206 12.60 32.13 4.26
CA ALA A 206 12.47 33.55 3.95
C ALA A 206 11.00 34.00 3.87
N ASN A 207 10.11 33.11 3.43
CA ASN A 207 8.69 33.39 3.23
C ASN A 207 7.78 32.87 4.37
N GLU A 208 8.28 32.81 5.61
CA GLU A 208 7.47 32.44 6.77
C GLU A 208 6.17 33.28 6.84
N GLY A 209 5.04 32.68 6.44
CA GLY A 209 3.69 33.27 6.50
C GLY A 209 3.02 33.64 5.17
N THR A 210 3.71 33.53 4.02
CA THR A 210 3.12 33.70 2.68
C THR A 210 2.95 32.35 1.96
N GLU A 211 1.95 32.25 1.08
CA GLU A 211 1.75 31.04 0.26
C GLU A 211 2.97 30.81 -0.63
N PHE A 212 3.76 29.78 -0.29
CA PHE A 212 4.90 29.36 -1.10
C PHE A 212 4.38 28.68 -2.38
N GLY A 213 4.47 29.37 -3.52
CA GLY A 213 3.95 28.89 -4.80
C GLY A 213 4.72 27.68 -5.37
N ASP A 214 5.96 27.49 -4.93
CA ASP A 214 6.91 26.50 -5.48
C ASP A 214 6.95 25.18 -4.68
N VAL A 215 5.95 24.90 -3.85
CA VAL A 215 5.88 23.64 -3.08
C VAL A 215 5.96 22.40 -3.99
N LYS A 216 5.31 22.45 -5.16
CA LYS A 216 5.29 21.32 -6.11
C LYS A 216 6.65 21.09 -6.78
N SER A 217 7.39 22.15 -7.07
CA SER A 217 8.74 22.04 -7.66
C SER A 217 9.78 21.66 -6.60
N MET A 218 9.62 22.15 -5.36
CA MET A 218 10.43 21.73 -4.21
C MET A 218 10.36 20.23 -3.95
N PHE A 219 9.17 19.65 -3.98
CA PHE A 219 8.97 18.22 -3.74
C PHE A 219 9.01 17.37 -5.02
N SER A 220 9.67 17.85 -6.07
CA SER A 220 10.01 17.03 -7.23
C SER A 220 11.13 16.05 -6.89
N THR A 221 11.12 14.85 -7.47
CA THR A 221 12.21 13.87 -7.31
C THR A 221 13.57 14.44 -7.72
N PHE A 222 13.57 15.30 -8.74
CA PHE A 222 14.75 16.03 -9.23
C PHE A 222 15.35 17.03 -8.23
N ALA A 223 14.67 17.40 -7.15
CA ALA A 223 15.26 18.28 -6.14
C ALA A 223 16.30 17.54 -5.27
N SER A 224 16.20 16.21 -5.17
CA SER A 224 17.07 15.39 -4.31
C SER A 224 17.84 14.31 -5.05
N SER A 225 17.30 13.75 -6.14
CA SER A 225 17.91 12.64 -6.88
C SER A 225 17.87 12.90 -8.39
N ASN A 226 18.82 12.32 -9.12
CA ASN A 226 18.79 12.35 -10.58
C ASN A 226 17.75 11.36 -11.16
N ASP A 227 17.31 10.38 -10.35
CA ASP A 227 16.34 9.39 -10.77
C ASP A 227 14.90 9.94 -10.61
N PRO A 228 14.12 10.06 -11.71
CA PRO A 228 12.73 10.51 -11.63
C PRO A 228 11.83 9.57 -10.82
N LEU A 229 12.23 8.31 -10.59
CA LEU A 229 11.45 7.30 -9.88
C LEU A 229 11.83 7.16 -8.41
N ASP A 230 12.83 7.89 -7.93
CA ASP A 230 13.26 7.83 -6.53
C ASP A 230 12.51 8.86 -5.67
N TYR A 231 11.42 8.40 -5.05
CA TYR A 231 10.60 9.22 -4.15
C TYR A 231 11.01 9.11 -2.68
N HIS A 232 11.98 8.26 -2.35
CA HIS A 232 12.31 7.90 -0.96
C HIS A 232 12.72 9.12 -0.11
N MET A 233 13.78 9.81 -0.52
CA MET A 233 14.33 10.91 0.27
C MET A 233 13.35 12.10 0.36
N ILE A 234 12.74 12.44 -0.77
CA ILE A 234 11.85 13.60 -0.87
C ILE A 234 10.56 13.39 -0.06
N TRP A 235 10.06 12.16 0.04
CA TRP A 235 8.91 11.82 0.88
C TRP A 235 9.20 12.03 2.37
N HIS A 236 10.37 11.57 2.85
CA HIS A 236 10.75 11.77 4.25
C HIS A 236 10.98 13.24 4.59
N GLN A 237 11.62 13.99 3.70
CA GLN A 237 11.82 15.44 3.88
C GLN A 237 10.49 16.20 3.95
N ARG A 238 9.54 15.84 3.07
CA ARG A 238 8.16 16.36 3.12
C ARG A 238 7.52 16.10 4.48
N ALA A 239 7.55 14.86 4.95
CA ALA A 239 6.90 14.46 6.21
C ALA A 239 7.47 15.21 7.43
N ILE A 240 8.80 15.41 7.48
CA ILE A 240 9.45 16.15 8.57
C ILE A 240 9.03 17.62 8.56
N LEU A 241 9.06 18.26 7.39
CA LEU A 241 8.71 19.67 7.25
C LEU A 241 7.22 19.95 7.54
N GLU A 242 6.34 19.03 7.14
CA GLU A 242 4.92 19.09 7.49
C GLU A 242 4.70 18.92 9.00
N ALA A 243 5.41 17.99 9.65
CA ALA A 243 5.34 17.79 11.10
C ALA A 243 5.86 18.99 11.91
N ILE A 244 6.82 19.73 11.37
CA ILE A 244 7.31 21.00 11.94
C ILE A 244 6.26 22.12 11.76
N GLY A 245 5.31 21.96 10.83
CA GLY A 245 4.35 22.99 10.46
C GLY A 245 4.93 24.07 9.55
N ALA A 246 6.04 23.78 8.86
CA ALA A 246 6.71 24.73 7.97
C ALA A 246 5.89 25.02 6.70
N PHE A 247 5.08 24.05 6.26
CA PHE A 247 4.10 24.21 5.20
C PHE A 247 2.90 23.29 5.44
N SER A 248 1.77 23.57 4.78
CA SER A 248 0.62 22.68 4.71
C SER A 248 0.10 22.63 3.27
N SER A 249 0.13 21.46 2.64
CA SER A 249 -0.37 21.29 1.26
C SER A 249 -1.05 19.95 1.07
N ASN A 250 -2.27 19.98 0.52
CA ASN A 250 -3.05 18.79 0.19
C ASN A 250 -2.75 18.25 -1.22
N ASP A 251 -1.91 18.94 -1.98
CA ASP A 251 -1.71 18.69 -3.41
C ASP A 251 -0.57 17.69 -3.72
N LEU A 252 0.12 17.16 -2.71
CA LEU A 252 1.32 16.33 -2.86
C LEU A 252 1.06 14.82 -3.00
N HIS A 253 -0.19 14.42 -3.23
CA HIS A 253 -0.60 13.02 -3.39
C HIS A 253 0.17 12.24 -4.47
N ILE A 254 0.67 12.90 -5.52
CA ILE A 254 1.47 12.26 -6.58
C ILE A 254 2.74 11.66 -5.99
N LEU A 255 3.39 12.38 -5.07
CA LEU A 255 4.60 11.91 -4.41
C LEU A 255 4.29 10.76 -3.45
N ASP A 256 3.15 10.80 -2.75
CA ASP A 256 2.77 9.71 -1.85
C ASP A 256 2.50 8.42 -2.64
N ILE A 257 1.72 8.51 -3.73
CA ILE A 257 1.43 7.36 -4.60
C ILE A 257 2.67 6.89 -5.34
N GLY A 258 3.54 7.81 -5.77
CA GLY A 258 4.84 7.50 -6.38
C GLY A 258 5.69 6.66 -5.44
N PHE A 259 5.84 7.07 -4.18
CA PHE A 259 6.60 6.30 -3.20
C PHE A 259 5.95 4.96 -2.83
N VAL A 260 4.62 4.92 -2.69
CA VAL A 260 3.86 3.67 -2.52
C VAL A 260 4.16 2.70 -3.66
N SER A 261 4.13 3.16 -4.91
CA SER A 261 4.43 2.32 -6.08
C SER A 261 5.87 1.78 -6.04
N GLN A 262 6.85 2.61 -5.64
CA GLN A 262 8.24 2.19 -5.47
C GLN A 262 8.38 1.08 -4.43
N LEU A 263 7.71 1.21 -3.28
CA LEU A 263 7.72 0.20 -2.21
C LEU A 263 7.01 -1.11 -2.61
N LEU A 264 5.91 -1.02 -3.35
CA LEU A 264 5.19 -2.18 -3.87
C LEU A 264 6.04 -2.95 -4.90
N CYS A 265 6.78 -2.25 -5.77
CA CYS A 265 7.72 -2.88 -6.70
C CYS A 265 8.85 -3.64 -5.97
N LEU A 266 9.22 -3.21 -4.76
CA LEU A 266 10.20 -3.90 -3.91
C LEU A 266 9.59 -5.05 -3.07
N GLY A 267 8.27 -5.27 -3.15
CA GLY A 267 7.56 -6.25 -2.31
C GLY A 267 7.44 -5.86 -0.83
N GLN A 268 7.64 -4.57 -0.52
CA GLN A 268 7.57 -4.03 0.84
C GLN A 268 6.17 -3.47 1.12
N CYS A 269 5.17 -4.35 1.17
CA CYS A 269 3.75 -3.97 1.26
C CYS A 269 3.43 -3.23 2.57
N HIS A 270 4.03 -3.65 3.67
CA HIS A 270 3.81 -3.08 4.99
C HIS A 270 4.23 -1.59 5.07
N TRP A 271 5.36 -1.22 4.44
CA TRP A 271 5.78 0.18 4.32
C TRP A 271 4.89 0.97 3.35
N ALA A 272 4.45 0.36 2.26
CA ALA A 272 3.51 1.01 1.34
C ALA A 272 2.21 1.41 2.05
N ILE A 273 1.68 0.53 2.90
CA ILE A 273 0.49 0.83 3.71
C ILE A 273 0.78 1.92 4.75
N TYR A 274 1.95 1.88 5.39
CA TYR A 274 2.38 2.95 6.30
C TYR A 274 2.35 4.32 5.62
N VAL A 275 2.87 4.43 4.39
CA VAL A 275 2.86 5.68 3.63
C VAL A 275 1.43 6.15 3.33
N ILE A 276 0.51 5.24 2.97
CA ILE A 276 -0.90 5.59 2.70
C ILE A 276 -1.59 6.16 3.93
N LEU A 277 -1.27 5.65 5.13
CA LEU A 277 -1.86 6.16 6.37
C LEU A 277 -1.39 7.59 6.71
N HIS A 278 -0.25 8.01 6.16
CA HIS A 278 0.28 9.37 6.30
C HIS A 278 -0.19 10.32 5.19
N MET A 279 -1.03 9.86 4.25
CA MET A 279 -1.64 10.74 3.26
C MET A 279 -2.66 11.67 3.94
N PRO A 280 -2.80 12.92 3.47
CA PRO A 280 -3.78 13.85 4.01
C PRO A 280 -5.20 13.38 3.71
N TYR A 281 -6.09 13.48 4.70
CA TYR A 281 -7.50 13.17 4.51
C TYR A 281 -8.13 14.15 3.51
N ARG A 282 -8.75 13.62 2.45
CA ARG A 282 -9.46 14.41 1.44
C ARG A 282 -10.96 14.18 1.52
N GLU A 283 -11.71 15.26 1.72
CA GLU A 283 -13.17 15.23 1.74
C GLU A 283 -13.77 14.75 0.41
N ASP A 284 -13.08 15.00 -0.72
CA ASP A 284 -13.49 14.54 -2.05
C ASP A 284 -13.61 13.02 -2.15
N PHE A 285 -12.79 12.28 -1.38
CA PHE A 285 -12.71 10.82 -1.40
C PHE A 285 -12.53 10.26 0.02
N PRO A 286 -13.60 10.20 0.83
CA PRO A 286 -13.51 9.87 2.26
C PRO A 286 -13.00 8.45 2.56
N TYR A 287 -13.12 7.54 1.59
CA TYR A 287 -12.69 6.14 1.72
C TYR A 287 -11.43 5.81 0.91
N LEU A 288 -10.66 6.81 0.49
CA LEU A 288 -9.49 6.60 -0.36
C LEU A 288 -8.48 5.66 0.31
N HIS A 289 -8.07 5.94 1.54
CA HIS A 289 -7.07 5.13 2.26
C HIS A 289 -7.56 3.68 2.41
N ALA A 290 -8.81 3.50 2.86
CA ALA A 290 -9.40 2.18 3.03
C ALA A 290 -9.48 1.40 1.71
N THR A 291 -9.77 2.09 0.60
CA THR A 291 -9.87 1.45 -0.73
C THR A 291 -8.50 1.02 -1.23
N ILE A 292 -7.49 1.91 -1.17
CA ILE A 292 -6.12 1.60 -1.62
C ILE A 292 -5.51 0.50 -0.75
N ILE A 293 -5.67 0.57 0.57
CA ILE A 293 -5.16 -0.46 1.49
C ILE A 293 -5.79 -1.82 1.17
N LYS A 294 -7.11 -1.88 0.98
CA LYS A 294 -7.79 -3.13 0.60
C LYS A 294 -7.25 -3.68 -0.73
N GLU A 295 -7.09 -2.82 -1.73
CA GLU A 295 -6.55 -3.23 -3.04
C GLU A 295 -5.14 -3.80 -2.92
N ILE A 296 -4.25 -3.15 -2.16
CA ILE A 296 -2.90 -3.66 -1.90
C ILE A 296 -2.95 -5.01 -1.19
N LEU A 297 -3.82 -5.16 -0.19
CA LEU A 297 -3.97 -6.43 0.54
C LEU A 297 -4.45 -7.56 -0.38
N PHE A 298 -5.40 -7.28 -1.29
CA PHE A 298 -5.88 -8.27 -2.26
C PHE A 298 -4.81 -8.61 -3.32
N GLN A 299 -4.17 -7.60 -3.91
CA GLN A 299 -3.25 -7.80 -5.03
C GLN A 299 -1.92 -8.44 -4.59
N TYR A 300 -1.40 -8.06 -3.42
CA TYR A 300 -0.10 -8.51 -2.93
C TYR A 300 -0.21 -9.57 -1.82
N CYS A 301 -1.35 -10.27 -1.73
CA CYS A 301 -1.62 -11.31 -0.73
C CYS A 301 -0.47 -12.33 -0.61
N ASP A 302 0.08 -12.77 -1.73
CA ASP A 302 1.18 -13.73 -1.78
C ASP A 302 2.42 -13.25 -1.01
N THR A 303 2.79 -11.98 -1.19
CA THR A 303 4.02 -11.39 -0.65
C THR A 303 3.92 -11.15 0.85
N TRP A 304 2.84 -10.51 1.31
CA TRP A 304 2.70 -10.17 2.73
C TRP A 304 2.23 -11.34 3.59
N SER A 305 1.47 -12.30 3.04
CA SER A 305 1.04 -13.48 3.82
C SER A 305 2.15 -14.50 4.05
N SER A 306 3.10 -14.60 3.12
CA SER A 306 4.26 -15.50 3.24
C SER A 306 5.30 -15.00 4.25
N GLN A 307 5.34 -13.68 4.50
CA GLN A 307 6.31 -13.06 5.41
C GLN A 307 5.65 -12.66 6.73
N GLU A 308 5.87 -13.45 7.78
CA GLU A 308 5.28 -13.23 9.11
C GLU A 308 5.58 -11.83 9.67
N GLN A 309 6.80 -11.34 9.51
CA GLN A 309 7.20 -9.99 9.94
C GLN A 309 6.35 -8.88 9.30
N GLN A 310 6.02 -9.01 8.01
CA GLN A 310 5.19 -8.02 7.32
C GLN A 310 3.76 -8.08 7.85
N ARG A 311 3.22 -9.28 8.06
CA ARG A 311 1.87 -9.48 8.59
C ARG A 311 1.74 -8.90 10.01
N GLU A 312 2.66 -9.22 10.91
CA GLU A 312 2.67 -8.69 12.28
C GLU A 312 2.73 -7.16 12.26
N PHE A 313 3.57 -6.58 11.40
CA PHE A 313 3.67 -5.13 11.28
C PHE A 313 2.37 -4.49 10.79
N ILE A 314 1.69 -5.11 9.81
CA ILE A 314 0.39 -4.64 9.31
C ILE A 314 -0.68 -4.69 10.41
N GLU A 315 -0.71 -5.76 11.21
CA GLU A 315 -1.62 -5.90 12.35
C GLU A 315 -1.30 -4.83 13.44
N ASN A 316 -0.02 -4.59 13.72
CA ASN A 316 0.44 -3.60 14.71
C ASN A 316 0.11 -2.15 14.35
N ILE A 317 0.04 -1.82 13.06
CA ILE A 317 -0.37 -0.49 12.58
C ILE A 317 -1.86 -0.21 12.84
N GLY A 318 -2.65 -1.24 13.17
CA GLY A 318 -4.08 -1.11 13.47
C GLY A 318 -4.99 -1.35 12.28
N ILE A 319 -4.52 -2.05 11.24
CA ILE A 319 -5.40 -2.51 10.16
C ILE A 319 -6.33 -3.60 10.71
N PRO A 320 -7.64 -3.54 10.44
CA PRO A 320 -8.56 -4.57 10.90
C PRO A 320 -8.17 -5.97 10.39
N SER A 321 -8.05 -6.94 11.30
CA SER A 321 -7.78 -8.35 10.97
C SER A 321 -8.81 -8.92 9.99
N VAL A 322 -10.05 -8.43 10.05
CA VAL A 322 -11.13 -8.74 9.11
C VAL A 322 -10.70 -8.50 7.66
N TRP A 323 -9.96 -7.42 7.36
CA TRP A 323 -9.52 -7.13 5.99
C TRP A 323 -8.43 -8.09 5.52
N LEU A 324 -7.51 -8.47 6.42
CA LEU A 324 -6.47 -9.46 6.14
C LEU A 324 -7.08 -10.83 5.84
N HIS A 325 -7.99 -11.28 6.70
CA HIS A 325 -8.68 -12.56 6.49
C HIS A 325 -9.53 -12.56 5.22
N ASN A 326 -10.22 -11.46 4.91
CA ASN A 326 -10.97 -11.35 3.66
C ASN A 326 -10.06 -11.43 2.41
N ALA A 327 -8.87 -10.81 2.45
CA ALA A 327 -7.91 -10.91 1.35
C ALA A 327 -7.36 -12.34 1.19
N MET A 328 -6.96 -12.99 2.29
CA MET A 328 -6.51 -14.38 2.28
C MET A 328 -7.58 -15.35 1.79
N ALA A 329 -8.83 -15.13 2.20
CA ALA A 329 -9.95 -15.98 1.80
C ALA A 329 -10.18 -15.96 0.28
N VAL A 330 -10.13 -14.77 -0.34
CA VAL A 330 -10.23 -14.62 -1.80
C VAL A 330 -9.01 -15.23 -2.51
N TYR A 331 -7.81 -15.06 -1.96
CA TYR A 331 -6.59 -15.69 -2.47
C TYR A 331 -6.73 -17.22 -2.49
N PHE A 332 -7.02 -17.87 -1.36
CA PHE A 332 -7.15 -19.34 -1.33
C PHE A 332 -8.30 -19.86 -2.20
N GLN A 333 -9.39 -19.10 -2.33
CA GLN A 333 -10.46 -19.42 -3.25
C GLN A 333 -9.99 -19.44 -4.71
N TYR A 334 -9.11 -18.51 -5.11
CA TYR A 334 -8.51 -18.46 -6.44
C TYR A 334 -7.54 -19.62 -6.69
N TYR A 335 -6.71 -19.97 -5.70
CA TYR A 335 -5.75 -21.09 -5.81
C TYR A 335 -6.38 -22.49 -5.66
N GLY A 336 -7.68 -22.55 -5.35
CA GLY A 336 -8.44 -23.81 -5.31
C GLY A 336 -8.32 -24.58 -3.99
N ASP A 337 -8.00 -23.92 -2.87
CA ASP A 337 -8.06 -24.51 -1.52
C ASP A 337 -9.30 -23.96 -0.77
N PRO A 338 -10.50 -24.52 -0.99
CA PRO A 338 -11.73 -24.00 -0.40
C PRO A 338 -11.79 -24.20 1.12
N THR A 339 -11.02 -25.13 1.68
CA THR A 339 -11.02 -25.42 3.12
C THR A 339 -10.41 -24.28 3.91
N LYS A 340 -9.21 -23.83 3.53
CA LYS A 340 -8.55 -22.65 4.13
C LYS A 340 -9.29 -21.36 3.82
N ALA A 341 -9.85 -21.24 2.61
CA ALA A 341 -10.68 -20.09 2.26
C ALA A 341 -11.87 -19.95 3.21
N LEU A 342 -12.54 -21.06 3.53
CA LEU A 342 -13.66 -21.08 4.47
C LEU A 342 -13.25 -20.63 5.88
N GLU A 343 -12.14 -21.15 6.40
CA GLU A 343 -11.64 -20.75 7.72
C GLU A 343 -11.38 -19.24 7.81
N HIS A 344 -10.80 -18.66 6.77
CA HIS A 344 -10.57 -17.22 6.70
C HIS A 344 -11.86 -16.42 6.47
N PHE A 345 -12.87 -16.93 5.76
CA PHE A 345 -14.18 -16.26 5.67
C PHE A 345 -14.93 -16.25 7.01
N ILE A 346 -14.79 -17.31 7.81
CA ILE A 346 -15.32 -17.38 9.19
C ILE A 346 -14.62 -16.33 10.06
N GLN A 347 -13.28 -16.26 10.03
CA GLN A 347 -12.52 -15.25 10.76
C GLN A 347 -12.79 -13.81 10.27
N GLY A 348 -13.06 -13.65 8.97
CA GLY A 348 -13.39 -12.39 8.32
C GLY A 348 -14.85 -11.93 8.47
N SER A 349 -15.65 -12.61 9.31
CA SER A 349 -17.07 -12.29 9.58
C SER A 349 -17.96 -12.19 8.31
N SER A 350 -17.58 -12.87 7.23
CA SER A 350 -18.32 -12.88 5.97
C SER A 350 -19.16 -14.14 5.85
N TRP A 351 -20.18 -14.26 6.71
CA TRP A 351 -20.95 -15.48 6.93
C TRP A 351 -21.66 -16.02 5.69
N GLN A 352 -22.26 -15.14 4.88
CA GLN A 352 -22.96 -15.56 3.66
C GLN A 352 -22.02 -16.20 2.63
N LYS A 353 -20.81 -15.64 2.48
CA LYS A 353 -19.79 -16.22 1.59
C LYS A 353 -19.24 -17.52 2.16
N ALA A 354 -18.98 -17.57 3.48
CA ALA A 354 -18.57 -18.79 4.17
C ALA A 354 -19.59 -19.93 3.95
N HIS A 355 -20.87 -19.68 4.19
CA HIS A 355 -21.95 -20.64 3.99
C HIS A 355 -22.04 -21.13 2.54
N SER A 356 -21.95 -20.21 1.57
CA SER A 356 -21.97 -20.58 0.15
C SER A 356 -20.82 -21.51 -0.24
N ILE A 357 -19.60 -21.26 0.27
CA ILE A 357 -18.40 -22.08 -0.01
C ILE A 357 -18.49 -23.42 0.72
N PHE A 358 -18.99 -23.40 1.96
CA PHE A 358 -19.23 -24.59 2.75
C PHE A 358 -20.14 -25.57 1.99
N ILE A 359 -21.31 -25.12 1.55
CA ILE A 359 -22.27 -25.97 0.82
C ILE A 359 -21.72 -26.43 -0.53
N THR A 360 -21.11 -25.52 -1.28
CA THR A 360 -20.71 -25.81 -2.66
C THR A 360 -19.46 -26.66 -2.77
N SER A 361 -18.54 -26.67 -1.79
CA SER A 361 -17.22 -27.29 -1.99
C SER A 361 -16.67 -28.06 -0.79
N VAL A 362 -16.91 -27.60 0.45
CA VAL A 362 -16.22 -28.12 1.64
C VAL A 362 -17.03 -29.21 2.35
N ALA A 363 -18.34 -28.99 2.53
CA ALA A 363 -19.16 -29.85 3.39
C ALA A 363 -19.26 -31.29 2.86
N HIS A 364 -19.50 -31.44 1.55
CA HIS A 364 -19.65 -32.76 0.92
C HIS A 364 -18.31 -33.51 0.81
N SER A 365 -17.21 -32.82 0.53
CA SER A 365 -15.88 -33.42 0.41
C SER A 365 -15.34 -33.89 1.77
N LEU A 366 -15.53 -33.09 2.82
CA LEU A 366 -15.21 -33.48 4.20
C LEU A 366 -16.11 -34.60 4.72
N PHE A 367 -17.41 -34.58 4.38
CA PHE A 367 -18.34 -35.65 4.76
C PHE A 367 -17.97 -36.99 4.09
N LEU A 368 -17.68 -36.98 2.79
CA LEU A 368 -17.29 -38.19 2.05
C LEU A 368 -15.94 -38.77 2.48
N SER A 369 -15.04 -37.93 3.01
CA SER A 369 -13.76 -38.35 3.60
C SER A 369 -13.86 -38.75 5.08
N ALA A 370 -15.08 -38.82 5.63
CA ALA A 370 -15.39 -39.21 7.00
C ALA A 370 -14.80 -38.30 8.10
N GLN A 371 -14.47 -37.04 7.79
CA GLN A 371 -13.98 -36.05 8.76
C GLN A 371 -15.13 -35.34 9.48
N HIS A 372 -15.98 -36.11 10.15
CA HIS A 372 -17.23 -35.62 10.75
C HIS A 372 -17.03 -34.56 11.84
N SER A 373 -15.94 -34.65 12.62
CA SER A 373 -15.60 -33.67 13.67
C SER A 373 -15.35 -32.27 13.12
N GLU A 374 -14.77 -32.18 11.93
CA GLU A 374 -14.39 -30.92 11.30
C GLU A 374 -15.60 -30.24 10.65
N VAL A 375 -16.48 -31.03 10.02
CA VAL A 375 -17.77 -30.54 9.52
C VAL A 375 -18.62 -30.00 10.67
N TRP A 376 -18.66 -30.70 11.80
CA TRP A 376 -19.36 -30.24 13.01
C TRP A 376 -18.75 -28.92 13.51
N ARG A 377 -17.43 -28.85 13.70
CA ARG A 377 -16.74 -27.64 14.15
C ARG A 377 -17.05 -26.42 13.28
N LEU A 378 -16.96 -26.58 11.95
CA LEU A 378 -17.21 -25.51 10.99
C LEU A 378 -18.69 -25.10 10.98
N ALA A 379 -19.60 -26.07 11.00
CA ALA A 379 -21.04 -25.79 11.01
C ALA A 379 -21.48 -25.08 12.29
N THR A 380 -21.03 -25.54 13.47
CA THR A 380 -21.31 -24.90 14.76
C THR A 380 -20.74 -23.49 14.84
N SER A 381 -19.56 -23.23 14.26
CA SER A 381 -18.97 -21.88 14.26
C SER A 381 -19.80 -20.84 13.46
N MET A 382 -20.61 -21.30 12.50
CA MET A 382 -21.51 -20.43 11.73
C MET A 382 -22.94 -20.40 12.36
N GLU A 383 -23.23 -21.30 13.30
CA GLU A 383 -24.54 -21.46 13.94
C GLU A 383 -24.94 -20.25 14.80
N ASP A 384 -23.96 -19.58 15.41
CA ASP A 384 -24.17 -18.40 16.23
C ASP A 384 -24.71 -17.20 15.41
N TYR A 385 -24.54 -17.22 14.08
CA TYR A 385 -24.90 -16.13 13.16
C TYR A 385 -26.05 -16.49 12.20
N LYS A 386 -26.89 -17.45 12.58
CA LYS A 386 -28.10 -17.90 11.85
C LYS A 386 -28.94 -16.78 11.23
N SER A 387 -29.10 -15.65 11.92
CA SER A 387 -29.95 -14.54 11.47
C SER A 387 -29.37 -13.74 10.30
N GLU A 388 -28.06 -13.83 10.05
CA GLU A 388 -27.37 -13.10 8.98
C GLU A 388 -27.19 -13.94 7.70
N ILE A 389 -27.49 -15.24 7.77
CA ILE A 389 -27.29 -16.19 6.68
C ILE A 389 -28.64 -16.51 6.04
N GLU A 390 -28.76 -16.25 4.74
CA GLU A 390 -29.96 -16.63 3.99
C GLU A 390 -29.99 -18.16 3.81
N ASP A 391 -31.16 -18.76 3.96
CA ASP A 391 -31.37 -20.20 3.75
C ASP A 391 -30.46 -21.10 4.62
N TRP A 392 -30.16 -20.67 5.85
CA TRP A 392 -29.35 -21.45 6.80
C TRP A 392 -29.84 -22.90 6.96
N ASP A 393 -31.15 -23.06 7.15
CA ASP A 393 -31.82 -24.35 7.41
C ASP A 393 -31.75 -25.30 6.20
N LEU A 394 -31.59 -24.74 4.99
CA LEU A 394 -31.51 -25.49 3.73
C LEU A 394 -30.06 -25.81 3.33
N GLY A 395 -29.08 -25.41 4.14
CA GLY A 395 -27.66 -25.51 3.82
C GLY A 395 -26.85 -26.16 4.92
N ALA A 396 -26.01 -25.37 5.60
CA ALA A 396 -25.20 -25.83 6.71
C ALA A 396 -26.02 -26.39 7.88
N GLY A 397 -27.26 -25.89 8.09
CA GLY A 397 -28.17 -26.41 9.11
C GLY A 397 -28.51 -27.89 8.93
N ILE A 398 -28.56 -28.40 7.70
CA ILE A 398 -28.80 -29.82 7.40
C ILE A 398 -27.73 -30.70 8.04
N TYR A 399 -26.46 -30.29 7.97
CA TYR A 399 -25.36 -31.06 8.55
C TYR A 399 -25.44 -31.08 10.09
N ILE A 400 -25.84 -29.98 10.72
CA ILE A 400 -26.04 -29.93 12.19
C ILE A 400 -27.21 -30.83 12.58
N SER A 401 -28.35 -30.70 11.91
CA SER A 401 -29.53 -31.54 12.14
C SER A 401 -29.21 -33.02 11.95
N PHE A 402 -28.41 -33.37 10.94
CA PHE A 402 -27.93 -34.74 10.71
C PHE A 402 -27.15 -35.30 11.90
N TYR A 403 -26.13 -34.57 12.38
CA TYR A 403 -25.32 -35.04 13.51
C TYR A 403 -26.09 -35.06 14.83
N MET A 404 -26.98 -34.10 15.06
CA MET A 404 -27.88 -34.10 16.22
C MET A 404 -28.82 -35.31 16.21
N LEU A 405 -29.40 -35.62 15.05
CA LEU A 405 -30.27 -36.78 14.87
C LEU A 405 -29.49 -38.09 15.03
N ARG A 406 -28.30 -38.19 14.44
CA ARG A 406 -27.41 -39.35 14.59
C ARG A 406 -27.06 -39.62 16.06
N ASN A 407 -26.67 -38.59 16.81
CA ASN A 407 -26.32 -38.73 18.23
C ASN A 407 -27.54 -39.13 19.07
N SER A 408 -28.71 -38.51 18.83
CA SER A 408 -29.98 -38.88 19.49
C SER A 408 -30.38 -40.35 19.25
N MET A 409 -30.09 -40.88 18.06
CA MET A 409 -30.33 -42.29 17.73
C MET A 409 -29.31 -43.24 18.35
N GLN A 410 -28.10 -42.77 18.68
CA GLN A 410 -26.98 -43.58 19.17
C GLN A 410 -26.83 -43.55 20.70
N ASP A 411 -27.24 -42.47 21.38
CA ASP A 411 -27.14 -42.31 22.84
C ASP A 411 -28.23 -43.07 23.64
N ASP A 412 -29.28 -43.54 22.98
CA ASP A 412 -30.47 -44.16 23.60
C ASP A 412 -30.32 -45.67 23.93
N ASP A 413 -29.10 -46.23 23.86
CA ASP A 413 -28.79 -47.60 24.29
C ASP A 413 -29.01 -47.83 25.81
N THR A 414 -29.40 -46.80 26.57
CA THR A 414 -29.76 -46.90 27.99
C THR A 414 -31.29 -46.94 28.19
N THR A 415 -31.79 -48.17 28.22
CA THR A 415 -33.16 -48.63 28.54
C THR A 415 -33.98 -47.73 29.48
N LEU A 416 -35.13 -47.18 29.02
CA LEU A 416 -36.49 -47.24 29.65
C LEU A 416 -37.55 -46.27 29.02
N THR A 417 -37.32 -45.62 27.87
CA THR A 417 -38.29 -44.65 27.27
C THR A 417 -38.52 -44.85 25.75
N LYS A 418 -38.70 -46.09 25.29
CA LYS A 418 -38.70 -46.42 23.83
C LYS A 418 -39.96 -46.07 23.02
N LEU A 419 -41.14 -45.95 23.63
CA LEU A 419 -42.38 -45.76 22.84
C LEU A 419 -42.69 -44.28 22.50
N GLY A 420 -42.27 -43.35 23.36
CA GLY A 420 -42.37 -41.91 23.09
C GLY A 420 -41.18 -41.36 22.28
N SER A 421 -40.03 -42.04 22.31
CA SER A 421 -38.87 -41.65 21.52
C SER A 421 -39.07 -41.98 20.05
N LEU A 422 -39.64 -43.15 19.69
CA LEU A 422 -39.72 -43.58 18.29
C LEU A 422 -40.64 -42.73 17.41
N GLU A 423 -41.83 -42.32 17.88
CA GLU A 423 -42.71 -41.40 17.12
C GLU A 423 -42.10 -40.00 17.00
N SER A 424 -41.41 -39.53 18.05
CA SER A 424 -40.68 -38.25 18.01
C SER A 424 -39.46 -38.31 17.07
N LYS A 425 -38.78 -39.45 17.02
CA LYS A 425 -37.64 -39.73 16.12
C LYS A 425 -38.11 -39.82 14.66
N ASP A 426 -39.22 -40.50 14.39
CA ASP A 426 -39.82 -40.58 13.04
C ASP A 426 -40.28 -39.20 12.54
N ALA A 427 -40.89 -38.40 13.42
CA ALA A 427 -41.25 -37.02 13.09
C ALA A 427 -40.01 -36.16 12.76
N ALA A 428 -38.94 -36.27 13.55
CA ALA A 428 -37.68 -35.55 13.30
C ALA A 428 -36.99 -36.03 12.00
N CYS A 429 -37.06 -37.32 11.67
CA CYS A 429 -36.53 -37.85 10.41
C CYS A 429 -37.34 -37.34 9.21
N ARG A 430 -38.66 -37.22 9.34
CA ARG A 430 -39.53 -36.67 8.28
C ARG A 430 -39.26 -35.19 8.03
N GLU A 431 -39.06 -34.41 9.09
CA GLU A 431 -38.66 -33.01 8.99
C GLU A 431 -37.30 -32.88 8.30
N PHE A 432 -36.32 -33.70 8.71
CA PHE A 432 -35.00 -33.73 8.09
C PHE A 432 -35.04 -34.11 6.58
N PHE A 433 -35.80 -35.15 6.20
CA PHE A 433 -35.98 -35.51 4.79
C PHE A 433 -36.73 -34.42 4.00
N GLY A 434 -37.67 -33.73 4.63
CA GLY A 434 -38.32 -32.54 4.08
C GLY A 434 -37.30 -31.46 3.73
N CYS A 435 -36.46 -31.06 4.69
CA CYS A 435 -35.41 -30.06 4.49
C CYS A 435 -34.39 -30.46 3.42
N LEU A 436 -34.01 -31.74 3.37
CA LEU A 436 -33.11 -32.26 2.32
C LEU A 436 -33.73 -32.15 0.93
N ASN A 437 -35.01 -32.51 0.78
CA ASN A 437 -35.71 -32.42 -0.49
C ASN A 437 -35.92 -30.96 -0.92
N GLU A 438 -36.26 -30.07 0.01
CA GLU A 438 -36.38 -28.63 -0.26
C GLU A 438 -35.02 -28.03 -0.68
N SER A 439 -33.93 -28.41 -0.01
CA SER A 439 -32.57 -28.01 -0.39
C SER A 439 -32.18 -28.51 -1.78
N LEU A 440 -32.49 -29.77 -2.13
CA LEU A 440 -32.25 -30.31 -3.47
C LEU A 440 -33.07 -29.59 -4.55
N VAL A 441 -34.28 -29.13 -4.24
CA VAL A 441 -35.14 -28.39 -5.17
C VAL A 441 -34.61 -26.96 -5.37
N ILE A 442 -34.22 -26.27 -4.30
CA ILE A 442 -33.81 -24.86 -4.32
C ILE A 442 -32.38 -24.70 -4.84
N LEU A 443 -31.46 -25.54 -4.37
CA LEU A 443 -30.03 -25.47 -4.69
C LEU A 443 -29.64 -26.44 -5.82
N GLY A 444 -30.61 -27.15 -6.42
CA GLY A 444 -30.38 -28.28 -7.33
C GLY A 444 -29.38 -28.06 -8.45
N ILE A 445 -29.37 -26.90 -9.11
CA ILE A 445 -28.41 -26.59 -10.20
C ILE A 445 -27.05 -26.10 -9.64
N ARG A 446 -27.03 -25.58 -8.41
CA ARG A 446 -25.85 -24.97 -7.76
C ARG A 446 -25.02 -25.95 -6.92
N LEU A 447 -25.60 -27.09 -6.54
CA LEU A 447 -24.93 -28.16 -5.80
C LEU A 447 -24.14 -29.08 -6.76
N PRO A 448 -22.85 -29.36 -6.49
CA PRO A 448 -22.10 -30.36 -7.25
C PRO A 448 -22.65 -31.77 -7.02
N MET A 449 -22.30 -32.69 -7.93
CA MET A 449 -22.73 -34.09 -7.85
C MET A 449 -22.34 -34.74 -6.52
N ASP A 450 -21.16 -34.42 -5.99
CA ASP A 450 -20.67 -34.95 -4.71
C ASP A 450 -21.54 -34.54 -3.52
N ALA A 451 -22.15 -33.36 -3.56
CA ALA A 451 -23.09 -32.92 -2.54
C ALA A 451 -24.40 -33.71 -2.56
N ARG A 452 -24.89 -34.08 -3.75
CA ARG A 452 -26.07 -34.96 -3.87
C ARG A 452 -25.77 -36.36 -3.35
N VAL A 453 -24.57 -36.88 -3.60
CA VAL A 453 -24.13 -38.16 -3.05
C VAL A 453 -24.01 -38.10 -1.53
N ALA A 454 -23.47 -37.02 -0.98
CA ALA A 454 -23.42 -36.82 0.47
C ALA A 454 -24.82 -36.78 1.09
N TYR A 455 -25.77 -36.10 0.45
CA TYR A 455 -27.17 -36.04 0.91
C TYR A 455 -27.85 -37.41 0.88
N SER A 456 -27.65 -38.19 -0.20
CA SER A 456 -28.17 -39.56 -0.27
C SER A 456 -27.54 -40.48 0.77
N LYS A 457 -26.24 -40.34 1.06
CA LYS A 457 -25.56 -41.11 2.13
C LYS A 457 -26.04 -40.72 3.53
N MET A 458 -26.24 -39.43 3.80
CA MET A 458 -26.84 -38.98 5.06
C MET A 458 -28.24 -39.57 5.23
N ALA A 459 -29.02 -39.59 4.16
CA ALA A 459 -30.36 -40.18 4.18
C ALA A 459 -30.32 -41.70 4.41
N GLU A 460 -29.40 -42.41 3.74
CA GLU A 460 -29.17 -43.85 3.93
C GLU A 460 -28.75 -44.18 5.37
N GLU A 461 -27.82 -43.44 5.97
CA GLU A 461 -27.38 -43.66 7.36
C GLU A 461 -28.53 -43.49 8.36
N ILE A 462 -29.37 -42.45 8.20
CA ILE A 462 -30.52 -42.24 9.07
C ILE A 462 -31.58 -43.34 8.86
N CYS A 463 -31.84 -43.73 7.62
CA CYS A 463 -32.72 -44.85 7.29
C CYS A 463 -32.24 -46.16 7.96
N ALA A 464 -30.94 -46.45 7.90
CA ALA A 464 -30.34 -47.62 8.54
C ALA A 464 -30.46 -47.56 10.08
N LEU A 465 -30.23 -46.38 10.69
CA LEU A 465 -30.37 -46.19 12.12
C LEU A 465 -31.83 -46.36 12.60
N LEU A 466 -32.81 -45.84 11.84
CA LEU A 466 -34.24 -46.05 12.08
C LEU A 466 -34.63 -47.53 12.00
N LEU A 467 -34.05 -48.28 11.06
CA LEU A 467 -34.28 -49.72 10.95
C LEU A 467 -33.62 -50.52 12.10
N SER A 468 -32.52 -50.01 12.67
CA SER A 468 -31.79 -50.67 13.77
C SER A 468 -32.40 -50.43 15.16
N ASP A 469 -33.05 -49.29 15.42
CA ASP A 469 -33.74 -48.98 16.70
C ASP A 469 -35.09 -49.74 16.84
N ARG A 470 -35.37 -50.63 15.88
CA ARG A 470 -36.60 -51.42 15.79
C ARG A 470 -36.57 -52.56 16.79
N GLY A 471 -36.96 -52.28 18.03
CA GLY A 471 -37.24 -53.32 19.01
C GLY A 471 -38.31 -54.28 18.49
N GLU A 472 -38.15 -55.58 18.74
CA GLU A 472 -39.08 -56.65 18.33
C GLU A 472 -40.55 -56.44 18.79
N ASP A 473 -40.81 -55.48 19.69
CA ASP A 473 -42.10 -55.20 20.33
C ASP A 473 -42.84 -53.92 19.83
N SER A 474 -42.36 -53.22 18.79
CA SER A 474 -43.03 -52.00 18.30
C SER A 474 -44.30 -52.30 17.48
N MET A 475 -45.38 -51.53 17.69
CA MET A 475 -46.65 -51.71 16.98
C MET A 475 -46.49 -51.65 15.43
N PRO A 476 -47.15 -52.55 14.68
CA PRO A 476 -47.12 -52.60 13.21
C PRO A 476 -47.41 -51.28 12.50
N GLU A 477 -48.31 -50.46 13.07
CA GLU A 477 -48.70 -49.17 12.50
C GLU A 477 -47.59 -48.12 12.61
N ILE A 478 -46.80 -48.14 13.71
CA ILE A 478 -45.65 -47.26 13.89
C ILE A 478 -44.52 -47.69 12.95
N GLN A 479 -44.35 -49.00 12.78
CA GLN A 479 -43.40 -49.59 11.83
C GLN A 479 -43.70 -49.25 10.37
N LEU A 480 -44.98 -49.18 9.97
CA LEU A 480 -45.39 -48.79 8.61
C LEU A 480 -45.19 -47.29 8.37
N ARG A 481 -45.40 -46.44 9.38
CA ARG A 481 -45.13 -44.99 9.29
C ARG A 481 -43.65 -44.68 9.09
N CYS A 482 -42.76 -45.45 9.71
CA CYS A 482 -41.31 -45.31 9.45
C CYS A 482 -40.96 -45.61 7.99
N PHE A 483 -41.60 -46.60 7.36
CA PHE A 483 -41.40 -46.87 5.93
C PHE A 483 -41.96 -45.78 5.02
N ASP A 484 -43.09 -45.17 5.38
CA ASP A 484 -43.60 -43.99 4.66
C ASP A 484 -42.61 -42.82 4.76
N THR A 485 -41.98 -42.63 5.92
CA THR A 485 -40.91 -41.63 6.10
C THR A 485 -39.66 -41.97 5.27
N MET A 486 -39.23 -43.24 5.22
CA MET A 486 -38.11 -43.69 4.38
C MET A 486 -38.38 -43.54 2.88
N ALA A 487 -39.64 -43.73 2.44
CA ALA A 487 -40.03 -43.55 1.04
C ALA A 487 -39.87 -42.09 0.57
N SER A 488 -39.92 -41.13 1.51
CA SER A 488 -39.70 -39.71 1.24
C SER A 488 -38.22 -39.30 1.16
N ALA A 489 -37.28 -40.21 1.47
CA ALA A 489 -35.86 -39.91 1.50
C ALA A 489 -35.24 -39.81 0.08
N PRO A 490 -34.26 -38.90 -0.15
CA PRO A 490 -33.59 -38.72 -1.44
C PRO A 490 -32.52 -39.80 -1.70
N ILE A 491 -32.93 -41.05 -1.78
CA ILE A 491 -32.07 -42.23 -1.97
C ILE A 491 -32.19 -42.72 -3.44
N PRO A 492 -31.15 -43.30 -4.07
CA PRO A 492 -31.28 -43.96 -5.37
C PRO A 492 -32.39 -45.02 -5.40
N GLU A 493 -33.06 -45.19 -6.55
CA GLU A 493 -34.21 -46.09 -6.72
C GLU A 493 -33.90 -47.56 -6.37
N ASP A 494 -32.65 -47.99 -6.58
CA ASP A 494 -32.21 -49.37 -6.32
C ASP A 494 -32.24 -49.73 -4.83
N LEU A 495 -31.88 -48.78 -3.95
CA LEU A 495 -31.91 -48.98 -2.49
C LEU A 495 -33.33 -48.83 -1.94
N ARG A 496 -34.12 -47.90 -2.51
CA ARG A 496 -35.55 -47.77 -2.18
C ARG A 496 -36.32 -49.07 -2.43
N ALA A 497 -35.95 -49.84 -3.45
CA ALA A 497 -36.57 -51.14 -3.74
C ALA A 497 -36.28 -52.19 -2.64
N CYS A 498 -35.09 -52.15 -2.02
CA CYS A 498 -34.75 -53.02 -0.89
C CYS A 498 -35.56 -52.64 0.36
N ASP A 499 -35.64 -51.36 0.70
CA ASP A 499 -36.43 -50.88 1.85
C ASP A 499 -37.93 -51.20 1.68
N LEU A 500 -38.46 -51.10 0.46
CA LEU A 500 -39.83 -51.49 0.12
C LEU A 500 -40.06 -53.00 0.23
N GLN A 501 -39.07 -53.82 -0.09
CA GLN A 501 -39.16 -55.27 0.06
C GLN A 501 -39.23 -55.67 1.54
N ASP A 502 -38.46 -54.99 2.38
CA ASP A 502 -38.51 -55.17 3.85
C ASP A 502 -39.84 -54.66 4.43
N ALA A 503 -40.38 -53.55 3.92
CA ALA A 503 -41.72 -53.06 4.28
C ALA A 503 -42.83 -54.07 3.94
N VAL A 504 -42.76 -54.67 2.75
CA VAL A 504 -43.70 -55.72 2.33
C VAL A 504 -43.56 -56.97 3.21
N SER A 505 -42.34 -57.32 3.65
CA SER A 505 -42.12 -58.45 4.56
C SER A 505 -42.79 -58.23 5.93
N VAL A 506 -42.75 -57.01 6.45
CA VAL A 506 -43.38 -56.63 7.72
C VAL A 506 -44.90 -56.60 7.57
N PHE A 507 -45.40 -56.00 6.49
CA PHE A 507 -46.84 -55.96 6.18
C PHE A 507 -47.45 -57.36 5.98
N THR A 508 -46.69 -58.28 5.38
CA THR A 508 -47.13 -59.68 5.21
C THR A 508 -47.08 -60.45 6.52
N ASN A 509 -46.07 -60.23 7.37
CA ASN A 509 -46.01 -60.82 8.71
C ASN A 509 -47.17 -60.34 9.61
N THR A 510 -47.60 -59.08 9.52
CA THR A 510 -48.71 -58.54 10.32
C THR A 510 -50.08 -59.03 9.85
N HIS A 511 -50.27 -59.20 8.54
CA HIS A 511 -51.53 -59.69 7.98
C HIS A 511 -51.75 -61.20 8.08
N THR A 512 -50.72 -62.00 8.43
CA THR A 512 -50.97 -63.41 8.80
C THR A 512 -51.73 -63.57 10.11
N CYS A 513 -51.89 -62.51 10.92
CA CYS A 513 -52.65 -62.57 12.17
C CYS A 513 -54.04 -61.92 12.14
N GLN A 514 -54.38 -60.99 11.22
CA GLN A 514 -55.75 -60.43 11.16
C GLN A 514 -56.18 -60.08 9.72
N HIS A 515 -57.20 -60.82 9.24
CA HIS A 515 -57.99 -60.49 8.05
C HIS A 515 -58.98 -59.37 8.39
N HIS A 516 -58.63 -58.10 8.18
CA HIS A 516 -59.57 -57.02 7.76
C HIS A 516 -58.84 -55.68 7.66
N THR A 517 -58.38 -55.31 6.46
CA THR A 517 -58.27 -53.93 5.93
C THR A 517 -57.61 -54.01 4.55
N LYS A 518 -58.38 -53.82 3.46
CA LYS A 518 -57.95 -54.13 2.09
C LYS A 518 -57.77 -52.92 1.16
N ASP A 519 -58.00 -51.70 1.64
CA ASP A 519 -58.26 -50.58 0.74
C ASP A 519 -57.25 -49.42 0.75
N HIS A 520 -56.12 -49.52 1.46
CA HIS A 520 -55.13 -48.41 1.50
C HIS A 520 -53.81 -48.70 0.75
N TRP A 521 -53.34 -49.96 0.72
CA TRP A 521 -52.03 -50.31 0.14
C TRP A 521 -52.06 -50.68 -1.35
N GLY A 522 -53.24 -50.70 -1.99
CA GLY A 522 -53.38 -50.96 -3.43
C GLY A 522 -52.81 -49.86 -4.33
N SER A 523 -52.67 -48.63 -3.81
CA SER A 523 -52.18 -47.48 -4.60
C SER A 523 -50.65 -47.46 -4.73
N VAL A 524 -49.92 -47.89 -3.69
CA VAL A 524 -48.44 -47.85 -3.65
C VAL A 524 -47.83 -48.87 -4.63
N LEU A 525 -48.44 -50.05 -4.79
CA LEU A 525 -47.99 -51.08 -5.74
C LEU A 525 -48.26 -50.73 -7.23
N LEU A 526 -49.11 -49.74 -7.50
CA LEU A 526 -49.45 -49.31 -8.86
C LEU A 526 -48.46 -48.29 -9.42
N GLU A 527 -47.78 -47.50 -8.56
CA GLU A 527 -46.74 -46.56 -8.98
C GLU A 527 -45.46 -47.25 -9.47
N CYS A 528 -45.06 -48.40 -8.89
CA CYS A 528 -43.89 -49.16 -9.34
C CYS A 528 -44.01 -49.72 -10.78
N LYS A 529 -45.22 -49.85 -11.33
CA LYS A 529 -45.40 -50.29 -12.73
C LYS A 529 -45.28 -49.16 -13.75
N SER A 530 -45.39 -47.90 -13.32
CA SER A 530 -45.35 -46.73 -14.21
C SER A 530 -43.91 -46.30 -14.56
N SER A 531 -42.92 -46.56 -13.70
CA SER A 531 -41.53 -46.09 -13.87
C SER A 531 -40.70 -46.86 -14.90
N ARG A 532 -41.23 -47.96 -15.47
CA ARG A 532 -40.49 -48.80 -16.43
C ARG A 532 -40.55 -48.33 -17.89
N ALA A 533 -41.19 -47.20 -18.16
CA ALA A 533 -41.43 -46.75 -19.53
C ALA A 533 -41.34 -45.22 -19.67
N GLN A 534 -40.12 -44.66 -19.62
CA GLN A 534 -39.77 -43.43 -20.35
C GLN A 534 -38.26 -43.17 -20.28
N ALA A 535 -37.55 -43.58 -21.33
CA ALA A 535 -36.24 -43.04 -21.67
C ALA A 535 -36.44 -41.91 -22.70
N PRO A 536 -35.91 -40.70 -22.47
CA PRO A 536 -35.60 -39.79 -23.56
C PRO A 536 -34.09 -39.75 -23.79
N VAL A 537 -33.71 -40.16 -25.00
CA VAL A 537 -32.44 -39.82 -25.62
C VAL A 537 -32.45 -38.32 -25.92
N LEU A 538 -31.52 -37.55 -25.34
CA LEU A 538 -31.20 -36.20 -25.78
C LEU A 538 -29.69 -36.11 -26.06
N LYS A 539 -29.38 -35.79 -27.32
CA LYS A 539 -28.06 -35.48 -27.88
C LYS A 539 -27.90 -33.96 -28.03
N LEU A 540 -26.64 -33.52 -27.96
CA LEU A 540 -26.05 -32.22 -28.36
C LEU A 540 -26.27 -31.06 -27.37
N SER A 541 -25.31 -30.17 -27.09
CA SER A 541 -24.07 -29.78 -27.79
C SER A 541 -23.03 -29.21 -26.80
N TYR A 542 -21.74 -29.40 -27.09
CA TYR A 542 -20.65 -28.71 -26.42
C TYR A 542 -20.47 -27.30 -27.00
N ALA A 543 -20.52 -26.28 -26.15
CA ALA A 543 -19.94 -24.96 -26.42
C ALA A 543 -19.04 -24.60 -25.24
N ARG A 544 -17.72 -24.71 -25.44
CA ARG A 544 -16.72 -24.12 -24.55
C ARG A 544 -16.62 -22.63 -24.92
N THR A 545 -17.11 -21.77 -24.04
CA THR A 545 -16.77 -20.35 -24.05
C THR A 545 -15.83 -20.12 -22.89
N SER A 546 -14.53 -20.14 -23.18
CA SER A 546 -13.51 -19.64 -22.26
C SER A 546 -13.66 -18.13 -22.20
N ILE A 547 -14.22 -17.62 -21.10
CA ILE A 547 -14.10 -16.21 -20.75
C ILE A 547 -12.76 -16.08 -20.05
N VAL A 548 -11.75 -15.69 -20.83
CA VAL A 548 -10.50 -15.14 -20.32
C VAL A 548 -10.83 -13.74 -19.80
N LEU A 549 -10.87 -13.58 -18.48
CA LEU A 549 -10.84 -12.26 -17.86
C LEU A 549 -9.40 -11.78 -17.92
N GLU A 550 -9.10 -10.89 -18.87
CA GLU A 550 -7.88 -10.08 -18.84
C GLU A 550 -7.90 -9.16 -17.61
N PRO A 551 -6.75 -8.95 -16.93
CA PRO A 551 -6.65 -7.98 -15.85
C PRO A 551 -6.79 -6.55 -16.41
N SER A 552 -7.93 -5.93 -16.14
CA SER A 552 -8.25 -4.56 -16.52
C SER A 552 -7.58 -3.52 -15.59
N THR A 553 -6.59 -2.80 -16.12
CA THR A 553 -6.52 -1.32 -16.26
C THR A 553 -6.86 -0.38 -15.09
N CYS A 554 -7.09 -0.81 -13.85
CA CYS A 554 -7.62 0.10 -12.82
C CYS A 554 -6.68 1.24 -12.39
N PHE A 555 -5.36 0.99 -12.28
CA PHE A 555 -4.40 2.04 -11.86
C PHE A 555 -4.25 3.19 -12.87
N ARG A 556 -4.27 2.85 -14.15
CA ARG A 556 -4.14 3.82 -15.25
C ARG A 556 -5.44 4.62 -15.43
N ASP A 557 -6.58 4.02 -15.12
CA ASP A 557 -7.89 4.67 -15.16
C ASP A 557 -8.10 5.63 -13.98
N ILE A 558 -7.54 5.33 -12.80
CA ILE A 558 -7.52 6.24 -11.64
C ILE A 558 -6.57 7.41 -11.90
N GLU A 559 -5.37 7.16 -12.43
CA GLU A 559 -4.41 8.20 -12.82
C GLU A 559 -4.97 9.10 -13.94
N ASN A 560 -5.66 8.53 -14.93
CA ASN A 560 -6.35 9.28 -15.98
C ASN A 560 -7.57 10.05 -15.46
N ALA A 561 -8.32 9.51 -14.49
CA ALA A 561 -9.47 10.22 -13.89
C ALA A 561 -9.03 11.40 -13.02
N ILE A 562 -7.89 11.28 -12.34
CA ILE A 562 -7.27 12.36 -11.56
C ILE A 562 -6.70 13.44 -12.50
N ASN A 563 -6.02 13.03 -13.58
CA ASN A 563 -5.45 13.96 -14.56
C ASN A 563 -6.53 14.66 -15.44
N GLN A 564 -7.63 13.99 -15.80
CA GLN A 564 -8.74 14.61 -16.55
C GLN A 564 -9.52 15.66 -15.74
N LYS A 565 -9.50 15.59 -14.41
CA LYS A 565 -10.11 16.62 -13.55
C LYS A 565 -9.25 17.89 -13.47
N ASN A 566 -7.93 17.75 -13.45
CA ASN A 566 -7.00 18.90 -13.48
C ASN A 566 -7.00 19.63 -14.83
N ASP A 567 -7.16 18.91 -15.95
CA ASP A 567 -7.15 19.50 -17.30
C ASP A 567 -8.45 20.28 -17.63
N LYS A 568 -9.54 20.03 -16.89
CA LYS A 568 -10.79 20.81 -16.99
C LYS A 568 -10.76 22.14 -16.23
N SER A 569 -9.76 22.37 -15.37
CA SER A 569 -9.58 23.63 -14.66
C SER A 569 -8.69 24.64 -15.41
N ILE A 570 -8.04 24.25 -16.52
CA ILE A 570 -7.00 25.07 -17.18
C ILE A 570 -7.29 25.36 -18.68
N ARG A 571 -8.33 24.79 -19.30
CA ARG A 571 -8.63 25.08 -20.71
C ARG A 571 -9.53 26.29 -20.91
N GLY A 572 -8.89 27.44 -20.84
CA GLY A 572 -9.34 28.69 -21.44
C GLY A 572 -8.19 29.42 -22.12
N ALA A 573 -7.52 28.81 -23.11
CA ALA A 573 -6.80 29.50 -24.20
C ALA A 573 -6.12 28.51 -25.17
N ASP A 574 -6.49 28.65 -26.45
CA ASP A 574 -5.70 28.52 -27.69
C ASP A 574 -4.81 27.28 -28.02
N SER A 575 -5.32 26.55 -29.01
CA SER A 575 -4.70 26.02 -30.25
C SER A 575 -3.23 25.54 -30.29
N GLY A 576 -3.05 24.29 -30.76
CA GLY A 576 -1.97 23.99 -31.71
C GLY A 576 -1.27 22.62 -31.58
N SER A 577 -1.45 21.80 -32.62
CA SER A 577 -0.55 20.73 -33.10
C SER A 577 -0.62 19.31 -32.49
N SER A 578 -0.42 18.35 -33.39
CA SER A 578 -0.82 16.94 -33.36
C SER A 578 0.24 16.01 -32.74
N PHE A 579 -0.21 15.09 -31.89
CA PHE A 579 0.58 13.95 -31.38
C PHE A 579 0.82 12.87 -32.44
N ARG A 580 1.99 12.22 -32.38
CA ARG A 580 2.23 10.85 -32.89
C ARG A 580 3.32 10.18 -32.03
N PHE A 581 2.95 9.24 -31.17
CA PHE A 581 3.87 8.33 -30.50
C PHE A 581 3.71 6.93 -31.11
N GLN A 582 4.84 6.32 -31.48
CA GLN A 582 4.93 5.00 -32.07
C GLN A 582 5.66 4.09 -31.07
N VAL A 583 4.95 3.11 -30.51
CA VAL A 583 5.51 2.13 -29.56
C VAL A 583 5.97 0.90 -30.35
N PHE A 584 7.26 0.57 -30.25
CA PHE A 584 7.81 -0.71 -30.68
C PHE A 584 7.83 -1.68 -29.48
N ILE A 585 7.12 -2.79 -29.60
CA ILE A 585 7.22 -3.96 -28.71
C ILE A 585 8.09 -4.97 -29.46
N ASN A 586 9.24 -5.36 -28.89
CA ASN A 586 10.00 -6.53 -29.33
C ASN A 586 9.93 -7.60 -28.26
N GLY A 587 9.51 -8.79 -28.70
CA GLY A 587 9.22 -9.95 -27.86
C GLY A 587 10.38 -10.91 -27.64
N GLU A 588 10.14 -11.76 -26.65
CA GLU A 588 10.48 -13.18 -26.51
C GLU A 588 11.77 -13.73 -27.14
N SER A 589 12.61 -14.33 -26.28
CA SER A 589 13.37 -15.52 -26.64
C SER A 589 13.39 -16.51 -25.47
N GLY A 590 12.60 -17.58 -25.63
CA GLY A 590 12.70 -18.80 -24.85
C GLY A 590 13.77 -19.72 -25.43
N ALA A 591 14.53 -20.36 -24.55
CA ALA A 591 15.54 -21.36 -24.88
C ALA A 591 14.95 -22.77 -24.74
N HIS A 592 15.06 -23.57 -25.80
CA HIS A 592 15.14 -25.03 -25.74
C HIS A 592 15.85 -25.56 -26.99
N ALA A 593 17.12 -25.94 -26.83
CA ALA A 593 17.81 -27.08 -27.43
C ALA A 593 19.22 -27.17 -26.82
#